data_AF-A0A2M8Q753-F1
#
_entry.id   AF-A0A2M8Q753-F1
#
_cell.length_a   1.000
_cell.length_b   1.000
_cell.length_c   1.000
_cell.angle_alpha   90.00
_cell.angle_beta   90.00
_cell.angle_gamma   90.00
#
_symmetry.space_group_name_H-M   'P 1'
#
loop_
_entity.id
_entity.type
_entity.pdbx_description
1 polymer ?
#
loop_
_entity_poly.entity_id
_entity_poly.type
_entity_poly.pdbx_seq_one_letter_code
_entity_poly.pdbx_strand_id
1 'polypeptide(L)'
;GRRRVPAEEFCVAPGKTVLGKGEFLVSLHLPSPPPRFGGAYLRFIPRNEMDIAIVGVGAAVQLDESRRRIVAARVALGAVAPTPLFVPEAGEALIGAEVGEEAFAQAAAIAQAAARPITDMRGTAEFRRHLVGVLTRRALAKA
;
A
#
# COMPACT_ATOMS: atom_id res chain seq x y z
N GLY A 1 20.61 22.90 -4.52
CA GLY A 1 20.95 22.11 -3.32
C GLY A 1 20.43 20.68 -3.47
N ARG A 2 20.54 19.84 -2.44
CA ARG A 2 19.91 18.51 -2.39
C ARG A 2 18.93 18.47 -1.23
N ARG A 3 17.80 17.79 -1.40
CA ARG A 3 16.83 17.51 -0.33
C ARG A 3 16.34 16.08 -0.41
N ARG A 4 15.80 15.59 0.70
CA ARG A 4 15.12 14.29 0.80
C ARG A 4 13.66 14.54 1.13
N VAL A 5 12.79 13.69 0.61
CA VAL A 5 11.35 13.69 0.92
C VAL A 5 10.92 12.25 1.19
N PRO A 6 9.98 12.03 2.12
CA PRO A 6 9.30 10.74 2.25
C PRO A 6 8.65 10.33 0.93
N ALA A 7 8.58 9.03 0.66
CA ALA A 7 8.02 8.53 -0.61
C ALA A 7 6.52 8.83 -0.72
N GLU A 8 5.82 8.78 0.41
CA GLU A 8 4.41 9.11 0.58
C GLU A 8 4.09 10.59 0.31
N GLU A 9 5.06 11.49 0.42
CA GLU A 9 4.90 12.93 0.16
C GLU A 9 5.29 13.33 -1.27
N PHE A 10 5.87 12.40 -2.06
CA PHE A 10 6.43 12.73 -3.36
C PHE A 10 5.35 13.07 -4.41
N CYS A 11 4.24 12.31 -4.41
CA CYS A 11 3.12 12.48 -5.33
C CYS A 11 2.04 13.34 -4.66
N VAL A 12 1.88 14.59 -5.13
CA VAL A 12 1.00 15.58 -4.48
C VAL A 12 -0.35 15.77 -5.19
N ALA A 13 -0.44 15.40 -6.47
CA ALA A 13 -1.69 15.40 -7.23
C ALA A 13 -1.57 14.51 -8.49
N PRO A 14 -2.66 14.22 -9.22
CA PRO A 14 -2.59 13.56 -10.52
C PRO A 14 -1.60 14.27 -11.47
N GLY A 15 -0.58 13.54 -11.92
CA GLY A 15 0.47 14.08 -12.80
C GLY A 15 1.39 15.13 -12.17
N LYS A 16 1.33 15.35 -10.85
CA LYS A 16 2.15 16.34 -10.13
C LYS A 16 3.00 15.68 -9.04
N THR A 17 4.23 16.16 -8.91
CA THR A 17 5.15 15.77 -7.84
C THR A 17 5.50 16.99 -6.99
N VAL A 18 6.17 16.75 -5.86
CA VAL A 18 6.70 17.81 -4.99
C VAL A 18 7.89 18.57 -5.61
N LEU A 19 8.38 18.18 -6.79
CA LEU A 19 9.54 18.79 -7.43
C LEU A 19 9.26 20.23 -7.89
N GLY A 20 10.16 21.14 -7.55
CA GLY A 20 10.19 22.51 -8.06
C GLY A 20 10.86 22.63 -9.43
N LYS A 21 10.81 23.83 -10.01
CA LYS A 21 11.45 24.13 -11.30
C LYS A 21 12.97 23.89 -11.20
N GLY A 22 13.51 23.08 -12.11
CA GLY A 22 14.94 22.73 -12.14
C GLY A 22 15.35 21.65 -11.14
N GLU A 23 14.42 21.10 -10.35
CA GLU A 23 14.67 19.89 -9.56
C GLU A 23 14.44 18.63 -10.40
N PHE A 24 15.19 17.57 -10.09
CA PHE A 24 15.03 16.25 -10.67
C PHE A 24 15.36 15.17 -9.63
N LEU A 25 14.78 13.99 -9.79
CA LEU A 25 15.04 12.85 -8.91
C LEU A 25 16.43 12.29 -9.17
N VAL A 26 17.28 12.24 -8.14
CA VAL A 26 18.65 11.74 -8.24
C VAL A 26 18.77 10.28 -7.79
N SER A 27 18.04 9.91 -6.74
CA SER A 27 18.14 8.58 -6.13
C SER A 27 16.91 8.24 -5.29
N LEU A 28 16.61 6.95 -5.19
CA LEU A 28 15.69 6.40 -4.21
C LEU A 28 16.52 5.71 -3.11
N HIS A 29 16.25 6.03 -1.85
CA HIS A 29 16.89 5.36 -0.72
C HIS A 29 15.92 4.34 -0.12
N LEU A 30 16.22 3.07 -0.31
CA LEU A 30 15.49 1.94 0.26
C LEU A 30 16.35 1.33 1.36
N PRO A 31 15.94 1.41 2.65
CA PRO A 31 16.70 0.79 3.72
C PRO A 31 16.69 -0.74 3.57
N SER A 32 17.76 -1.40 4.01
CA SER A 32 17.81 -2.86 4.05
C SER A 32 16.68 -3.41 4.93
N PRO A 33 16.01 -4.49 4.50
CA PRO A 33 14.94 -5.09 5.29
C PRO A 33 15.48 -5.60 6.63
N PRO A 34 14.80 -5.33 7.76
CA PRO A 34 15.22 -5.88 9.05
C PRO A 34 14.99 -7.41 9.10
N PRO A 35 15.52 -8.11 10.11
CA PRO A 35 15.25 -9.53 10.28
C PRO A 35 13.74 -9.80 10.37
N ARG A 36 13.30 -10.90 9.73
CA ARG A 36 11.90 -11.35 9.69
C ARG A 36 10.95 -10.32 9.06
N PHE A 37 11.48 -9.54 8.14
CA PHE A 37 10.71 -8.67 7.27
C PHE A 37 10.12 -9.46 6.10
N GLY A 38 8.87 -9.14 5.79
CA GLY A 38 8.11 -9.67 4.69
C GLY A 38 7.46 -8.55 3.90
N GLY A 39 7.38 -8.69 2.59
CA GLY A 39 6.82 -7.66 1.72
C GLY A 39 6.15 -8.27 0.51
N ALA A 40 4.94 -7.82 0.21
CA ALA A 40 4.18 -8.28 -0.94
C ALA A 40 3.49 -7.10 -1.63
N TYR A 41 3.45 -7.16 -2.95
CA TYR A 41 2.61 -6.28 -3.76
C TYR A 41 1.70 -7.12 -4.63
N LEU A 42 0.40 -6.84 -4.56
CA LEU A 42 -0.61 -7.44 -5.41
C LEU A 42 -1.32 -6.36 -6.21
N ARG A 43 -1.65 -6.66 -7.46
CA ARG A 43 -2.47 -5.79 -8.29
C ARG A 43 -3.54 -6.59 -8.98
N PHE A 44 -4.70 -5.98 -9.15
CA PHE A 44 -5.74 -6.49 -10.05
C PHE A 44 -5.67 -5.72 -11.37
N ILE A 45 -5.68 -6.47 -12.47
CA ILE A 45 -5.72 -5.99 -13.84
C ILE A 45 -6.83 -6.74 -14.61
N PRO A 46 -7.64 -6.07 -15.44
CA PRO A 46 -8.70 -6.71 -16.23
C PRO A 46 -8.20 -7.74 -17.26
N ARG A 47 -6.93 -7.66 -17.67
CA ARG A 47 -6.29 -8.56 -18.64
C ARG A 47 -5.08 -9.23 -18.01
N ASN A 48 -4.71 -10.42 -18.50
CA ASN A 48 -3.65 -11.24 -17.90
C ASN A 48 -2.25 -10.60 -17.93
N GLU A 49 -2.00 -9.64 -18.82
CA GLU A 49 -0.71 -8.98 -18.96
C GLU A 49 -0.85 -7.58 -19.60
N MET A 50 0.21 -6.76 -19.47
CA MET A 50 0.34 -5.42 -20.06
C MET A 50 -0.86 -4.48 -19.83
N ASP A 51 -1.41 -4.46 -18.62
CA ASP A 51 -2.50 -3.53 -18.25
C ASP A 51 -2.14 -2.69 -17.01
N ILE A 52 -2.83 -1.57 -16.89
CA ILE A 52 -2.72 -0.64 -15.75
C ILE A 52 -3.61 -1.19 -14.63
N ALA A 53 -3.05 -1.26 -13.43
CA ALA A 53 -3.79 -1.73 -12.25
C ALA A 53 -5.04 -0.88 -12.01
N ILE A 54 -6.18 -1.52 -11.76
CA ILE A 54 -7.38 -0.83 -11.26
C ILE A 54 -7.36 -0.71 -9.73
N VAL A 55 -6.66 -1.63 -9.07
CA VAL A 55 -6.33 -1.63 -7.64
C VAL A 55 -4.95 -2.26 -7.47
N GLY A 56 -4.07 -1.59 -6.74
CA GLY A 56 -2.81 -2.13 -6.24
C GLY A 56 -2.78 -2.06 -4.72
N VAL A 57 -2.19 -3.07 -4.06
CA VAL A 57 -1.94 -3.04 -2.62
C VAL A 57 -0.52 -3.53 -2.37
N GLY A 58 0.27 -2.70 -1.69
CA GLY A 58 1.55 -3.06 -1.10
C GLY A 58 1.38 -3.26 0.40
N ALA A 59 1.88 -4.38 0.92
CA ALA A 59 1.97 -4.65 2.34
C ALA A 59 3.42 -4.97 2.68
N ALA A 60 3.89 -4.44 3.81
CA ALA A 60 5.17 -4.78 4.41
C ALA A 60 4.95 -5.06 5.88
N VAL A 61 5.47 -6.16 6.39
CA VAL A 61 5.33 -6.58 7.78
C VAL A 61 6.68 -6.99 8.34
N GLN A 62 6.85 -6.83 9.64
CA GLN A 62 7.97 -7.39 10.38
C GLN A 62 7.39 -8.22 11.52
N LEU A 63 7.91 -9.44 11.69
CA LEU A 63 7.49 -10.31 12.78
C LEU A 63 8.46 -10.27 13.96
N ASP A 64 7.92 -10.56 15.14
CA ASP A 64 8.68 -10.83 16.34
C ASP A 64 9.55 -12.08 16.18
N GLU A 65 10.42 -12.34 17.15
CA GLU A 65 11.33 -13.49 17.12
C GLU A 65 10.58 -14.83 17.01
N SER A 66 9.41 -14.93 17.65
CA SER A 66 8.57 -16.14 17.63
C SER A 66 7.80 -16.35 16.33
N ARG A 67 7.79 -15.35 15.43
CA ARG A 67 7.01 -15.29 14.19
C ARG A 67 5.50 -15.39 14.39
N ARG A 68 5.01 -15.03 15.58
CA ARG A 68 3.57 -15.07 15.91
C ARG A 68 2.93 -13.70 15.94
N ARG A 69 3.71 -12.63 16.18
CA ARG A 69 3.18 -11.27 16.30
C ARG A 69 3.83 -10.33 15.31
N ILE A 70 3.05 -9.37 14.85
CA ILE A 70 3.52 -8.31 13.97
C ILE A 70 4.08 -7.18 14.83
N VAL A 71 5.32 -6.76 14.59
CA VAL A 71 5.99 -5.68 15.35
C VAL A 71 6.08 -4.37 14.58
N ALA A 72 5.95 -4.43 13.25
CA ALA A 72 5.82 -3.27 12.38
C ALA A 72 5.02 -3.66 11.14
N ALA A 73 4.18 -2.77 10.64
CA ALA A 73 3.48 -2.98 9.38
C ALA A 73 3.25 -1.67 8.62
N ARG A 74 3.22 -1.76 7.29
CA ARG A 74 2.85 -0.67 6.38
C ARG A 74 1.92 -1.21 5.31
N VAL A 75 0.84 -0.48 5.03
CA VAL A 75 -0.09 -0.77 3.93
C VAL A 75 -0.19 0.46 3.02
N ALA A 76 -0.05 0.26 1.71
CA ALA A 76 -0.18 1.31 0.71
C ALA A 76 -1.08 0.84 -0.43
N LEU A 77 -1.88 1.76 -0.96
CA LEU A 77 -2.88 1.52 -1.99
C LEU A 77 -2.54 2.28 -3.28
N GLY A 78 -2.74 1.64 -4.42
CA GLY A 78 -2.54 2.19 -5.74
C GLY A 78 -3.83 2.19 -6.56
N ALA A 79 -3.99 3.19 -7.44
CA ALA A 79 -5.12 3.35 -8.37
C ALA A 79 -6.51 3.53 -7.70
N VAL A 80 -6.56 3.79 -6.40
CA VAL A 80 -7.80 3.96 -5.62
C VAL A 80 -7.87 5.28 -4.85
N ALA A 81 -7.07 6.26 -5.25
CA ALA A 81 -7.10 7.65 -4.80
C ALA A 81 -6.39 8.52 -5.87
N PRO A 82 -6.48 9.87 -5.82
CA PRO A 82 -5.80 10.76 -6.77
C PRO A 82 -4.26 10.58 -6.83
N THR A 83 -3.65 10.12 -5.74
CA THR A 83 -2.23 9.79 -5.60
C THR A 83 -2.08 8.41 -4.94
N PRO A 84 -0.90 7.76 -4.98
CA PRO A 84 -0.64 6.58 -4.15
C PRO A 84 -0.90 6.89 -2.69
N LEU A 85 -1.68 6.05 -2.02
CA LEU A 85 -2.17 6.31 -0.68
C LEU A 85 -1.48 5.40 0.33
N PHE A 86 -0.63 5.97 1.18
CA PHE A 86 -0.15 5.28 2.38
C PHE A 86 -1.25 5.33 3.45
N VAL A 87 -1.55 4.18 4.08
CA VAL A 87 -2.62 4.04 5.09
C VAL A 87 -1.98 3.64 6.42
N PRO A 88 -1.47 4.61 7.21
CA PRO A 88 -0.77 4.33 8.46
C PRO A 88 -1.66 3.59 9.46
N GLU A 89 -2.94 3.93 9.53
CA GLU A 89 -3.91 3.34 10.47
C GLU A 89 -4.07 1.83 10.25
N ALA A 90 -3.97 1.37 9.00
CA ALA A 90 -4.03 -0.07 8.68
C ALA A 90 -2.76 -0.82 9.14
N GLY A 91 -1.60 -0.15 9.13
CA GLY A 91 -0.36 -0.69 9.69
C GLY A 91 -0.36 -0.71 11.21
N GLU A 92 -0.80 0.39 11.83
CA GLU A 92 -0.90 0.54 13.29
C GLU A 92 -1.82 -0.51 13.91
N ALA A 93 -2.97 -0.79 13.27
CA ALA A 93 -3.91 -1.83 13.72
C ALA A 93 -3.31 -3.25 13.75
N LEU A 94 -2.21 -3.49 13.02
CA LEU A 94 -1.54 -4.80 13.01
C LEU A 94 -0.48 -4.92 14.10
N ILE A 95 0.07 -3.81 14.62
CA ILE A 95 1.18 -3.86 15.57
C ILE A 95 0.71 -4.50 16.89
N GLY A 96 1.41 -5.53 17.33
CA GLY A 96 1.09 -6.33 18.51
C GLY A 96 0.05 -7.43 18.27
N ALA A 97 -0.66 -7.40 17.15
CA ALA A 97 -1.64 -8.42 16.80
C ALA A 97 -0.96 -9.77 16.48
N GLU A 98 -1.68 -10.86 16.74
CA GLU A 98 -1.27 -12.18 16.30
C GLU A 98 -1.45 -12.31 14.78
N VAL A 99 -0.49 -12.95 14.12
CA VAL A 99 -0.53 -13.18 12.67
C VAL A 99 -1.72 -14.09 12.36
N GLY A 100 -2.70 -13.57 11.61
CA GLY A 100 -3.87 -14.35 11.26
C GLY A 100 -4.96 -13.53 10.57
N GLU A 101 -6.00 -14.23 10.14
CA GLU A 101 -7.10 -13.66 9.35
C GLU A 101 -7.84 -12.54 10.07
N GLU A 102 -7.97 -12.60 11.40
CA GLU A 102 -8.63 -11.55 12.18
C GLU A 102 -7.90 -10.21 12.06
N ALA A 103 -6.58 -10.21 12.29
CA ALA A 103 -5.73 -9.01 12.14
C ALA A 103 -5.75 -8.50 10.70
N PHE A 104 -5.69 -9.41 9.72
CA PHE A 104 -5.73 -9.04 8.30
C PHE A 104 -7.07 -8.45 7.89
N ALA A 105 -8.19 -8.98 8.40
CA ALA A 105 -9.53 -8.48 8.14
C ALA A 105 -9.71 -7.07 8.71
N GLN A 106 -9.21 -6.81 9.92
CA GLN A 106 -9.23 -5.48 10.52
C GLN A 106 -8.45 -4.46 9.69
N ALA A 107 -7.20 -4.77 9.32
CA ALA A 107 -6.38 -3.88 8.48
C ALA A 107 -7.01 -3.66 7.10
N ALA A 108 -7.62 -4.70 6.52
CA ALA A 108 -8.33 -4.60 5.26
C ALA A 108 -9.55 -3.67 5.34
N ALA A 109 -10.34 -3.74 6.42
CA ALA A 109 -11.48 -2.83 6.62
C ALA A 109 -11.03 -1.37 6.69
N ILE A 110 -9.92 -1.09 7.38
CA ILE A 110 -9.32 0.25 7.46
C ILE A 110 -8.85 0.71 6.07
N ALA A 111 -8.14 -0.15 5.33
CA ALA A 111 -7.70 0.15 3.97
C ALA A 111 -8.88 0.44 3.01
N GLN A 112 -9.96 -0.33 3.12
CA GLN A 112 -11.19 -0.08 2.34
C GLN A 112 -11.81 1.27 2.67
N ALA A 113 -11.89 1.60 3.97
CA ALA A 113 -12.42 2.86 4.45
C ALA A 113 -11.53 4.06 4.07
N ALA A 114 -10.24 3.86 3.79
CA ALA A 114 -9.33 4.89 3.31
C ALA A 114 -9.42 5.14 1.79
N ALA A 115 -9.84 4.15 1.01
CA ALA A 115 -9.88 4.24 -0.45
C ALA A 115 -10.90 5.28 -0.98
N ARG A 116 -10.49 6.08 -1.96
CA ARG A 116 -11.30 7.13 -2.63
C ARG A 116 -11.30 6.94 -4.17
N PRO A 117 -11.68 5.76 -4.70
CA PRO A 117 -11.63 5.50 -6.13
C PRO A 117 -12.75 6.25 -6.87
N ILE A 118 -12.47 6.57 -8.14
CA ILE A 118 -13.47 6.99 -9.12
C ILE A 118 -14.14 5.76 -9.77
N THR A 119 -15.27 6.00 -10.43
CA THR A 119 -15.85 5.06 -11.40
C THR A 119 -15.36 5.44 -12.80
N ASP A 120 -14.88 4.47 -13.56
CA ASP A 120 -14.53 4.63 -14.98
C ASP A 120 -14.83 3.33 -15.76
N MET A 121 -14.43 3.29 -17.04
CA MET A 121 -14.63 2.13 -17.93
C MET A 121 -13.92 0.84 -17.46
N ARG A 122 -12.98 0.91 -16.52
CA ARG A 122 -12.23 -0.24 -16.00
C ARG A 122 -12.85 -0.82 -14.73
N GLY A 123 -13.78 -0.10 -14.09
CA GLY A 123 -14.51 -0.59 -12.93
C GLY A 123 -15.14 0.52 -12.10
N THR A 124 -16.19 0.17 -11.37
CA THR A 124 -16.90 1.07 -10.47
C THR A 124 -16.09 1.37 -9.21
N ALA A 125 -16.34 2.52 -8.59
CA ALA A 125 -15.75 2.87 -7.30
C ALA A 125 -16.06 1.81 -6.23
N GLU A 126 -17.27 1.25 -6.23
CA GLU A 126 -17.67 0.16 -5.34
C GLU A 126 -16.82 -1.10 -5.54
N PHE A 127 -16.68 -1.57 -6.78
CA PHE A 127 -15.87 -2.74 -7.10
C PHE A 127 -14.41 -2.54 -6.70
N ARG A 128 -13.84 -1.35 -6.95
CA ARG A 128 -12.48 -1.00 -6.53
C ARG A 128 -12.33 -1.02 -5.02
N ARG A 129 -13.28 -0.46 -4.26
CA ARG A 129 -13.25 -0.53 -2.77
C ARG A 129 -13.38 -1.96 -2.26
N HIS A 130 -14.21 -2.79 -2.89
CA HIS A 130 -14.30 -4.20 -2.53
C HIS A 130 -12.94 -4.91 -2.75
N LEU A 131 -12.32 -4.71 -3.91
CA LEU A 131 -11.02 -5.29 -4.24
C LEU A 131 -9.90 -4.83 -3.31
N VAL A 132 -9.91 -3.59 -2.82
CA VAL A 132 -8.94 -3.12 -1.82
C VAL A 132 -8.94 -4.03 -0.59
N GLY A 133 -10.10 -4.40 -0.07
CA GLY A 133 -10.17 -5.28 1.11
C GLY A 133 -9.64 -6.67 0.81
N VAL A 134 -10.07 -7.26 -0.30
CA VAL A 134 -9.62 -8.59 -0.74
C VAL A 134 -8.11 -8.62 -0.94
N LEU A 135 -7.56 -7.64 -1.65
CA LEU A 135 -6.13 -7.58 -1.95
C LEU A 135 -5.29 -7.23 -0.72
N THR A 136 -5.80 -6.44 0.22
CA THR A 136 -5.10 -6.14 1.47
C THR A 136 -4.91 -7.40 2.31
N ARG A 137 -5.97 -8.19 2.50
CA ARG A 137 -5.85 -9.48 3.21
C ARG A 137 -4.86 -10.42 2.53
N ARG A 138 -4.95 -10.56 1.21
CA ARG A 138 -4.05 -11.42 0.43
C ARG A 138 -2.60 -10.94 0.43
N ALA A 139 -2.38 -9.63 0.39
CA ALA A 139 -1.03 -9.05 0.44
C ALA A 139 -0.41 -9.27 1.82
N LEU A 140 -1.16 -9.06 2.89
CA LEU A 140 -0.71 -9.32 4.27
C LEU A 140 -0.41 -10.80 4.52
N ALA A 141 -1.26 -11.71 4.04
CA ALA A 141 -1.01 -13.15 4.17
C ALA A 141 0.19 -13.65 3.34
N LYS A 142 0.58 -12.92 2.29
CA LYS A 142 1.72 -13.25 1.42
C LYS A 142 3.03 -12.62 1.90
N ALA A 143 2.94 -11.45 2.54
CA ALA A 143 4.08 -10.71 3.08
C ALA A 143 4.67 -11.49 4.26
#